data_AF-A0A7V7X4N1-F1
#
_entry.id   AF-A0A7V7X4N1-F1
#
_cell.length_a   1.000
_cell.length_b   1.000
_cell.length_c   1.000
_cell.angle_alpha   90.00
_cell.angle_beta   90.00
_cell.angle_gamma   90.00
#
_symmetry.space_group_name_H-M   'P 1'
#
loop_
_entity.id
_entity.type
_entity.pdbx_description
1 polymer ?
#
loop_
_entity_poly.entity_id
_entity_poly.type
_entity_poly.pdbx_seq_one_letter_code
_entity_poly.pdbx_strand_id
1 'polypeptide(L)'
;MKDIIKDIRYEIHEMVCDTKTVKKFGIIFSLILTVIGVWLWYKHSELWVWFAASGGLMMLTAFATTTLLIPLYKGMTILSIVIGYFVSRIILTIMFFILFAPIGLFMRLIRNDILDKKINRKLPSYWFKKEHTPFSKEKYERLF
;
A
#
# COMPACT_ATOMS: atom_id res chain seq x y z
N MET A 1 -17.76 -6.13 -0.79
CA MET A 1 -17.15 -4.91 -1.40
C MET A 1 -17.94 -3.65 -1.06
N LYS A 2 -19.28 -3.66 -1.11
CA LYS A 2 -20.13 -2.52 -0.70
C LYS A 2 -19.97 -2.15 0.78
N ASP A 3 -19.65 -3.13 1.64
CA ASP A 3 -19.47 -2.92 3.08
C ASP A 3 -18.19 -2.12 3.39
N ILE A 4 -17.07 -2.48 2.74
CA ILE A 4 -15.79 -1.75 2.84
C ILE A 4 -15.93 -0.29 2.40
N ILE A 5 -16.70 -0.03 1.33
CA ILE A 5 -16.92 1.33 0.83
C ILE A 5 -17.79 2.15 1.79
N LYS A 6 -18.75 1.51 2.48
CA LYS A 6 -19.55 2.16 3.53
C LYS A 6 -18.69 2.49 4.75
N ASP A 7 -17.83 1.57 5.15
CA ASP A 7 -16.92 1.74 6.30
C ASP A 7 -15.97 2.90 6.10
N ILE A 8 -15.25 2.92 4.96
CA ILE A 8 -14.35 4.02 4.58
C ILE A 8 -15.11 5.35 4.54
N ARG A 9 -16.35 5.36 4.01
CA ARG A 9 -17.16 6.58 3.95
C ARG A 9 -17.54 7.09 5.35
N TYR A 10 -17.85 6.19 6.27
CA TYR A 10 -18.18 6.54 7.65
C TYR A 10 -16.95 7.10 8.37
N GLU A 11 -15.81 6.45 8.23
CA GLU A 11 -14.52 6.87 8.78
C GLU A 11 -14.11 8.27 8.28
N ILE A 12 -14.24 8.52 6.97
CA ILE A 12 -13.99 9.86 6.38
C ILE A 12 -14.97 10.88 6.96
N HIS A 13 -16.25 10.54 7.10
CA HIS A 13 -17.25 11.48 7.62
C HIS A 13 -16.97 11.84 9.09
N GLU A 14 -16.54 10.88 9.89
CA GLU A 14 -16.15 11.08 11.29
C GLU A 14 -14.89 11.95 11.40
N MET A 15 -13.87 11.68 10.59
CA MET A 15 -12.64 12.48 10.52
C MET A 15 -12.89 13.93 10.06
N VAL A 16 -13.83 14.14 9.12
CA VAL A 16 -14.20 15.48 8.65
C VAL A 16 -15.03 16.24 9.69
N CYS A 17 -15.75 15.53 10.57
CA CYS A 17 -16.52 16.13 11.67
C CYS A 17 -15.60 16.69 12.77
N ASP A 18 -14.39 16.14 12.92
CA ASP A 18 -13.39 16.70 13.84
C ASP A 18 -12.79 18.00 13.30
N THR A 19 -13.41 19.10 13.70
CA THR A 19 -12.96 20.47 13.38
C THR A 19 -11.51 20.75 13.78
N LYS A 20 -10.94 20.03 14.78
CA LYS A 20 -9.53 20.19 15.18
C LYS A 20 -8.58 19.63 14.13
N THR A 21 -8.88 18.46 13.56
CA THR A 21 -8.07 17.83 12.51
C THR A 21 -8.11 18.64 11.21
N VAL A 22 -9.30 19.12 10.82
CA VAL A 22 -9.45 19.99 9.63
C VAL A 22 -8.67 21.30 9.80
N LYS A 23 -8.68 21.91 10.99
CA LYS A 23 -7.88 23.10 11.29
C LYS A 23 -6.37 22.83 11.26
N LYS A 24 -5.90 21.72 11.85
CA LYS A 24 -4.48 21.33 11.80
C LYS A 24 -3.99 21.12 10.37
N PHE A 25 -4.78 20.44 9.54
CA PHE A 25 -4.48 20.27 8.11
C PHE A 25 -4.37 21.63 7.41
N GLY A 26 -5.32 22.54 7.65
CA GLY A 26 -5.28 23.91 7.15
C GLY A 26 -4.03 24.69 7.53
N ILE A 27 -3.62 24.62 8.79
CA ILE A 27 -2.43 25.31 9.31
C ILE A 27 -1.16 24.75 8.65
N ILE A 28 -1.03 23.43 8.58
CA ILE A 28 0.15 22.78 7.95
C ILE A 28 0.21 23.15 6.46
N PHE A 29 -0.92 23.08 5.76
CA PHE A 29 -0.99 23.39 4.33
C PHE A 29 -0.68 24.87 4.06
N SER A 30 -1.20 25.78 4.89
CA SER A 30 -0.86 27.21 4.83
C SER A 30 0.62 27.45 5.08
N LEU A 31 1.21 26.78 6.08
CA LEU A 31 2.64 26.92 6.39
C LEU A 31 3.51 26.50 5.21
N ILE A 32 3.22 25.33 4.62
CA ILE A 32 3.95 24.81 3.45
C ILE A 32 3.85 25.79 2.28
N LEU A 33 2.66 26.32 2.01
CA LEU A 33 2.45 27.25 0.89
C LEU A 33 3.18 28.58 1.11
N THR A 34 3.19 29.09 2.34
CA THR A 34 3.98 30.29 2.71
C THR A 34 5.47 30.05 2.52
N VAL A 35 6.00 28.90 2.94
CA VAL A 35 7.42 28.54 2.75
C VAL A 35 7.76 28.46 1.25
N ILE A 36 6.90 27.85 0.45
CA ILE A 36 7.07 27.79 -1.02
C ILE A 36 7.02 29.21 -1.62
N GLY A 37 6.12 30.07 -1.18
CA GLY A 37 6.01 31.45 -1.63
C GLY A 37 7.25 32.30 -1.31
N VAL A 38 7.83 32.12 -0.11
CA VAL A 38 9.10 32.75 0.28
C VAL A 38 10.25 32.22 -0.57
N TRP A 39 10.29 30.90 -0.83
CA TRP A 39 11.34 30.32 -1.68
C TRP A 39 11.23 30.81 -3.14
N LEU A 40 10.02 30.93 -3.68
CA LEU A 40 9.79 31.48 -5.01
C LEU A 40 10.18 32.97 -5.10
N TRP A 41 10.05 33.73 -4.00
CA TRP A 41 10.50 35.12 -3.91
C TRP A 41 12.01 35.26 -4.14
N TYR A 42 12.77 34.39 -3.47
CA TYR A 42 14.23 34.33 -3.58
C TYR A 42 14.69 34.00 -5.00
N LYS A 43 13.83 33.39 -5.83
CA LYS A 43 14.16 33.00 -7.20
C LYS A 43 13.75 34.02 -8.28
N HIS A 44 13.17 35.17 -7.91
CA HIS A 44 12.85 36.30 -8.81
C HIS A 44 12.12 35.89 -10.11
N SER A 45 11.13 34.99 -10.01
CA SER A 45 10.28 34.60 -11.14
C SER A 45 9.01 35.45 -11.17
N GLU A 46 8.59 35.94 -12.35
CA GLU A 46 7.40 36.80 -12.55
C GLU A 46 6.08 36.18 -12.05
N LEU A 47 6.06 34.87 -11.82
CA LEU A 47 4.94 34.13 -11.20
C LEU A 47 4.81 34.37 -9.68
N TRP A 48 5.71 35.14 -9.08
CA TRP A 48 5.75 35.38 -7.63
C TRP A 48 4.48 36.06 -7.11
N VAL A 49 3.90 37.00 -7.88
CA VAL A 49 2.70 37.73 -7.44
C VAL A 49 1.49 36.80 -7.32
N TRP A 50 1.31 35.84 -8.24
CA TRP A 50 0.22 34.87 -8.18
C TRP A 50 0.37 33.89 -7.02
N PHE A 51 1.59 33.40 -6.78
CA PHE A 51 1.85 32.49 -5.66
C PHE A 51 1.78 33.20 -4.30
N ALA A 52 2.33 34.43 -4.18
CA ALA A 52 2.25 35.22 -2.96
C ALA A 52 0.80 35.70 -2.68
N ALA A 53 0.04 36.09 -3.70
CA ALA A 53 -1.38 36.41 -3.57
C ALA A 53 -2.19 35.15 -3.21
N SER A 54 -1.92 33.99 -3.80
CA SER A 54 -2.57 32.72 -3.43
C SER A 54 -2.21 32.27 -2.01
N GLY A 55 -0.96 32.49 -1.58
CA GLY A 55 -0.48 32.20 -0.23
C GLY A 55 -1.14 33.10 0.81
N GLY A 56 -1.20 34.41 0.52
CA GLY A 56 -1.91 35.39 1.33
C GLY A 56 -3.41 35.13 1.40
N LEU A 57 -4.06 34.83 0.26
CA LEU A 57 -5.47 34.44 0.22
C LEU A 57 -5.70 33.12 0.98
N MET A 58 -4.79 32.15 0.87
CA MET A 58 -4.91 30.88 1.60
C MET A 58 -4.69 31.04 3.10
N MET A 59 -3.80 31.94 3.52
CA MET A 59 -3.59 32.26 4.92
C MET A 59 -4.78 33.04 5.52
N LEU A 60 -5.35 33.97 4.75
CA LEU A 60 -6.61 34.66 5.10
C LEU A 60 -7.80 33.71 5.14
N THR A 61 -7.93 32.78 4.19
CA THR A 61 -9.04 31.80 4.18
C THR A 61 -8.87 30.71 5.23
N ALA A 62 -7.63 30.32 5.58
CA ALA A 62 -7.34 29.45 6.71
C ALA A 62 -7.77 30.07 8.05
N PHE A 63 -7.67 31.39 8.18
CA PHE A 63 -8.08 32.11 9.39
C PHE A 63 -9.57 32.47 9.40
N ALA A 64 -10.16 32.81 8.25
CA ALA A 64 -11.52 33.35 8.17
C ALA A 64 -12.62 32.29 7.95
N THR A 65 -12.34 31.16 7.28
CA THR A 65 -13.42 30.21 6.91
C THR A 65 -12.96 28.75 6.88
N THR A 66 -13.15 28.03 7.99
CA THR A 66 -13.05 26.55 8.03
C THR A 66 -13.95 25.88 6.98
N THR A 67 -15.02 26.55 6.54
CA THR A 67 -15.99 26.07 5.55
C THR A 67 -15.38 25.78 4.17
N LEU A 68 -14.36 26.51 3.73
CA LEU A 68 -13.70 26.23 2.44
C LEU A 68 -12.67 25.09 2.53
N LEU A 69 -12.12 24.83 3.71
CA LEU A 69 -11.13 23.76 3.92
C LEU A 69 -11.75 22.37 3.93
N ILE A 70 -13.03 22.26 4.32
CA ILE A 70 -13.77 20.99 4.38
C ILE A 70 -13.82 20.28 3.00
N PRO A 71 -14.25 20.91 1.90
CA PRO A 71 -14.28 20.25 0.59
C PRO A 71 -12.88 19.92 0.07
N LEU A 72 -11.89 20.77 0.32
CA LEU A 72 -10.49 20.52 -0.08
C LEU A 72 -9.89 19.32 0.66
N TYR A 73 -10.05 19.29 1.99
CA TYR A 73 -9.60 18.18 2.83
C TYR A 73 -10.26 16.88 2.38
N LYS A 74 -11.57 16.88 2.15
CA LYS A 74 -12.31 15.70 1.66
C LYS A 74 -11.77 15.20 0.32
N GLY A 75 -11.50 16.09 -0.63
CA GLY A 75 -10.91 15.73 -1.92
C GLY A 75 -9.52 15.09 -1.76
N MET A 76 -8.67 15.68 -0.94
CA MET A 76 -7.34 15.16 -0.63
C MET A 76 -7.38 13.82 0.09
N THR A 77 -8.28 13.63 1.06
CA THR A 77 -8.45 12.35 1.76
C THR A 77 -8.86 11.24 0.79
N ILE A 78 -9.79 11.51 -0.13
CA ILE A 78 -10.20 10.53 -1.15
C ILE A 78 -9.01 10.16 -2.03
N LEU A 79 -8.22 11.14 -2.48
CA LEU A 79 -7.01 10.88 -3.27
C LEU A 79 -6.01 10.02 -2.48
N SER A 80 -5.74 10.36 -1.23
CA SER A 80 -4.84 9.59 -0.37
C SER A 80 -5.28 8.14 -0.18
N ILE A 81 -6.59 7.88 -0.08
CA ILE A 81 -7.13 6.51 0.05
C ILE A 81 -6.93 5.73 -1.25
N VAL A 82 -7.19 6.34 -2.41
CA VAL A 82 -6.97 5.71 -3.72
C VAL A 82 -5.50 5.39 -3.91
N ILE A 83 -4.61 6.33 -3.56
CA ILE A 83 -3.17 6.13 -3.60
C ILE A 83 -2.76 5.00 -2.64
N GLY A 84 -3.23 5.03 -1.39
CA GLY A 84 -2.92 4.00 -0.39
C GLY A 84 -3.33 2.60 -0.84
N TYR A 85 -4.49 2.46 -1.48
CA TYR A 85 -4.94 1.21 -2.06
C TYR A 85 -4.00 0.69 -3.16
N PHE A 86 -3.54 1.59 -4.05
CA PHE A 86 -2.61 1.24 -5.12
C PHE A 86 -1.23 0.88 -4.57
N VAL A 87 -0.72 1.69 -3.64
CA VAL A 87 0.57 1.51 -2.97
C VAL A 87 0.60 0.19 -2.19
N SER A 88 -0.47 -0.15 -1.45
CA SER A 88 -0.56 -1.42 -0.73
C SER A 88 -0.40 -2.63 -1.67
N ARG A 89 -1.09 -2.62 -2.82
CA ARG A 89 -0.95 -3.68 -3.84
C ARG A 89 0.44 -3.73 -4.45
N ILE A 90 1.03 -2.58 -4.76
CA ILE A 90 2.38 -2.49 -5.30
C ILE A 90 3.40 -3.04 -4.30
N ILE A 91 3.37 -2.55 -3.07
CA ILE A 91 4.30 -2.98 -2.01
C ILE A 91 4.19 -4.48 -1.80
N LEU A 92 2.97 -5.02 -1.71
CA LEU A 92 2.77 -6.46 -1.55
C LEU A 92 3.35 -7.26 -2.73
N THR A 93 3.16 -6.78 -3.96
CA THR A 93 3.71 -7.41 -5.17
C THR A 93 5.23 -7.38 -5.16
N ILE A 94 5.82 -6.22 -4.86
CA ILE A 94 7.27 -6.04 -4.77
C ILE A 94 7.84 -6.94 -3.66
N MET A 95 7.23 -6.93 -2.47
CA MET A 95 7.65 -7.80 -1.36
C MET A 95 7.57 -9.27 -1.77
N PHE A 96 6.52 -9.68 -2.49
CA PHE A 96 6.42 -11.05 -2.99
C PHE A 96 7.58 -11.41 -3.92
N PHE A 97 7.90 -10.53 -4.87
CA PHE A 97 9.01 -10.75 -5.80
C PHE A 97 10.39 -10.66 -5.14
N ILE A 98 10.58 -9.82 -4.12
CA ILE A 98 11.88 -9.68 -3.43
C ILE A 98 12.11 -10.78 -2.40
N LEU A 99 11.07 -11.27 -1.73
CA LEU A 99 11.22 -12.28 -0.69
C LEU A 99 11.01 -13.68 -1.26
N PHE A 100 9.86 -13.96 -1.86
CA PHE A 100 9.48 -15.33 -2.24
C PHE A 100 10.09 -15.77 -3.57
N ALA A 101 10.19 -14.87 -4.55
CA ALA A 101 10.76 -15.25 -5.85
C ALA A 101 12.24 -15.66 -5.77
N PRO A 102 13.14 -14.98 -5.03
CA PRO A 102 14.50 -15.47 -4.89
C PRO A 102 14.55 -16.74 -4.06
N ILE A 103 13.70 -16.95 -3.06
CA ILE A 103 13.67 -18.24 -2.33
C ILE A 103 13.41 -19.40 -3.31
N GLY A 104 12.41 -19.26 -4.20
CA GLY A 104 12.14 -20.25 -5.23
C GLY A 104 13.28 -20.39 -6.25
N LEU A 105 13.91 -19.28 -6.62
CA LEU A 105 15.06 -19.27 -7.54
C LEU A 105 16.30 -19.92 -6.91
N PHE A 106 16.57 -19.65 -5.62
CA PHE A 106 17.63 -20.26 -4.83
C PHE A 106 17.38 -21.76 -4.65
N MET A 107 16.16 -22.19 -4.35
CA MET A 107 15.81 -23.62 -4.34
C MET A 107 16.09 -24.27 -5.70
N ARG A 108 15.77 -23.58 -6.81
CA ARG A 108 16.06 -24.07 -8.16
C ARG A 108 17.56 -24.12 -8.46
N LEU A 109 18.33 -23.15 -7.97
CA LEU A 109 19.79 -23.08 -8.15
C LEU A 109 20.53 -24.12 -7.29
N ILE A 110 20.05 -24.36 -6.07
CA ILE A 110 20.61 -25.33 -5.12
C ILE A 110 20.35 -26.78 -5.57
N ARG A 111 19.53 -27.02 -6.61
CA ARG A 111 19.36 -28.34 -7.26
C ARG A 111 19.10 -29.46 -6.25
N ASN A 112 18.43 -29.16 -5.14
CA ASN A 112 17.77 -30.18 -4.35
C ASN A 112 16.54 -30.58 -5.16
N ASP A 113 16.66 -31.67 -5.90
CA ASP A 113 15.57 -32.30 -6.64
C ASP A 113 14.62 -32.95 -5.64
N ILE A 114 13.94 -32.12 -4.83
CA ILE A 114 13.05 -32.55 -3.75
C ILE A 114 11.86 -33.35 -4.27
N LEU A 115 11.62 -33.33 -5.59
CA LEU A 115 10.56 -34.07 -6.25
C LEU A 115 11.06 -35.03 -7.34
N ASP A 116 12.37 -35.31 -7.45
CA ASP A 116 12.94 -36.17 -8.52
C ASP A 116 12.31 -35.89 -9.90
N LYS A 117 12.09 -34.61 -10.22
CA LYS A 117 11.33 -34.18 -11.42
C LYS A 117 12.12 -34.33 -12.71
N LYS A 118 13.40 -34.69 -12.62
CA LYS A 118 14.18 -35.04 -13.80
C LYS A 118 13.64 -36.33 -14.41
N ILE A 119 12.94 -36.19 -15.53
CA ILE A 119 12.56 -37.31 -16.40
C ILE A 119 13.84 -38.02 -16.88
N ASN A 120 14.17 -39.11 -16.20
CA ASN A 120 15.22 -40.02 -16.58
C ASN A 120 14.64 -41.09 -17.54
N ARG A 121 14.74 -40.83 -18.84
CA ARG A 121 14.29 -41.75 -19.91
C ARG A 121 14.98 -43.12 -19.91
N LYS A 122 16.02 -43.33 -19.10
CA LYS A 122 16.71 -44.63 -18.96
C LYS A 122 16.12 -45.50 -17.85
N LEU A 123 15.23 -44.98 -17.00
CA LEU A 123 14.57 -45.77 -15.97
C LEU A 123 13.42 -46.60 -16.58
N PRO A 124 13.32 -47.90 -16.28
CA PRO A 124 12.24 -48.76 -16.77
C PRO A 124 10.89 -48.44 -16.10
N SER A 125 10.90 -47.79 -14.94
CA SER A 125 9.70 -47.38 -14.20
C SER A 125 10.05 -46.30 -13.18
N TYR A 126 9.20 -45.29 -13.04
CA TYR A 126 9.29 -44.25 -11.99
C TYR A 126 8.58 -44.67 -10.69
N TRP A 127 7.98 -45.86 -10.65
CA TRP A 127 7.27 -46.34 -9.48
C TRP A 127 8.25 -46.78 -8.39
N PHE A 128 8.19 -46.13 -7.23
CA PHE A 128 8.90 -46.59 -6.04
C PHE A 128 8.28 -47.92 -5.57
N LYS A 129 9.10 -48.97 -5.47
CA LYS A 129 8.68 -50.23 -4.85
C LYS A 129 8.41 -49.98 -3.38
N LYS A 130 7.15 -50.17 -2.97
CA LYS A 130 6.76 -50.13 -1.57
C LYS A 130 7.39 -51.33 -0.86
N GLU A 131 8.12 -51.09 0.23
CA GLU A 131 8.61 -52.18 1.06
C GLU A 131 7.45 -53.00 1.61
N HIS A 132 7.53 -54.32 1.46
CA HIS A 132 6.55 -55.25 2.00
C HIS A 132 6.76 -55.37 3.51
N THR A 133 6.23 -54.41 4.26
CA THR A 133 6.08 -54.56 5.71
C THR A 133 4.93 -55.52 6.02
N PRO A 134 5.06 -56.42 7.01
CA PRO A 134 3.99 -57.34 7.39
C PRO A 134 2.71 -56.58 7.75
N PHE A 135 1.57 -57.18 7.39
CA PHE A 135 0.24 -56.59 7.57
C PHE A 135 -0.06 -56.40 9.07
N SER A 136 -0.20 -55.14 9.51
CA SER A 136 -0.68 -54.78 10.85
C SER A 136 -1.91 -53.88 10.72
N LYS A 137 -2.97 -54.25 11.44
CA LYS A 137 -4.26 -53.53 11.48
C LYS A 137 -4.12 -52.15 12.10
N GLU A 138 -3.23 -52.00 13.08
CA GLU A 138 -2.95 -50.77 13.83
C GLU A 138 -2.44 -49.63 12.92
N LYS A 139 -1.77 -49.97 11.81
CA LYS A 139 -1.21 -49.00 10.87
C LYS A 139 -2.27 -48.32 10.00
N TYR A 140 -3.43 -48.95 9.82
CA TYR A 140 -4.55 -48.37 9.08
C TYR A 140 -5.45 -47.47 9.96
N GLU A 141 -5.35 -47.60 11.28
CA GLU A 141 -6.10 -46.74 12.22
C GLU A 141 -5.46 -45.35 12.38
N ARG A 142 -4.21 -45.17 11.93
CA ARG A 142 -3.50 -43.88 11.92
C ARG A 142 -3.25 -43.39 10.49
N LEU A 143 -4.32 -42.90 9.86
CA LEU A 143 -4.31 -42.38 8.49
C LEU A 143 -3.87 -40.90 8.36
N PHE A 144 -3.63 -40.22 9.48
CA PHE A 144 -3.23 -38.81 9.55
C PHE A 144 -2.04 -38.62 10.49
#